data_AF-A0A7U9R9P9-F1
#
_entry.id   AF-A0A7U9R9P9-F1
#
_cell.length_a   1.000
_cell.length_b   1.000
_cell.length_c   1.000
_cell.angle_alpha   90.00
_cell.angle_beta   90.00
_cell.angle_gamma   90.00
#
_symmetry.space_group_name_H-M   'P 1'
#
loop_
_entity.id
_entity.type
_entity.pdbx_description
1 polymer ?
#
loop_
_entity_poly.entity_id
_entity_poly.type
_entity_poly.pdbx_seq_one_letter_code
_entity_poly.pdbx_strand_id
1 'polypeptide(L)'
;MKFVSKDLLPERVVWNENGRNTGGFKESDLCRYLNEEVWAILPEELKAVISERECLQIVEGKEERFMLKLWLPSEFEVFADSWASEVEEGQQFEIFKDPRNRVKFDQDGERAHWWLLSVCAGGSTIACFVNGYGVDNYGGCSRAYRVPVCFSIKK
;
A
#
# COMPACT_ATOMS: atom_id res chain seq x y z
N MET A 1 15.72 -5.29 -5.85
CA MET A 1 15.05 -6.23 -4.90
C MET A 1 13.89 -5.49 -4.24
N LYS A 2 12.77 -6.17 -3.93
CA LYS A 2 11.60 -5.57 -3.27
C LYS A 2 11.60 -5.94 -1.79
N PHE A 3 11.36 -4.96 -0.92
CA PHE A 3 11.23 -5.15 0.51
C PHE A 3 9.81 -4.79 0.95
N VAL A 4 9.26 -5.59 1.86
CA VAL A 4 7.98 -5.35 2.55
C VAL A 4 8.22 -5.67 4.02
N SER A 5 8.01 -4.71 4.92
CA SER A 5 8.19 -4.94 6.36
C SER A 5 7.22 -6.01 6.86
N LYS A 6 7.66 -6.84 7.81
CA LYS A 6 6.80 -7.83 8.47
C LYS A 6 5.75 -7.13 9.34
N ASP A 7 6.22 -6.25 10.20
CA ASP A 7 5.39 -5.49 11.14
C ASP A 7 5.00 -4.13 10.53
N LEU A 8 3.91 -3.57 11.05
CA LEU A 8 3.31 -2.33 10.59
C LEU A 8 3.84 -1.13 11.37
N LEU A 9 3.82 0.04 10.73
CA LEU A 9 4.10 1.28 11.44
C LEU A 9 3.05 1.54 12.55
N PRO A 10 3.46 2.15 13.67
CA PRO A 10 2.59 2.39 14.82
C PRO A 10 1.57 3.52 14.60
N GLU A 11 1.76 4.34 13.56
CA GLU A 11 0.78 5.36 13.18
C GLU A 11 -0.39 4.74 12.40
N ARG A 12 -1.61 5.25 12.61
CA ARG A 12 -2.78 4.88 11.81
C ARG A 12 -3.13 6.05 10.91
N VAL A 13 -3.15 5.78 9.61
CA VAL A 13 -3.27 6.80 8.58
C VAL A 13 -4.58 6.60 7.85
N VAL A 14 -5.35 7.68 7.69
CA VAL A 14 -6.52 7.68 6.81
C VAL A 14 -6.07 7.69 5.36
N TRP A 15 -6.92 7.29 4.41
CA TRP A 15 -6.56 7.37 3.00
C TRP A 15 -6.38 8.83 2.57
N ASN A 16 -7.42 9.63 2.84
CA ASN A 16 -7.50 11.08 2.64
C ASN A 16 -8.38 11.68 3.74
N GLU A 17 -8.04 12.88 4.19
CA GLU A 17 -8.86 13.61 5.18
C GLU A 17 -10.28 13.87 4.70
N ASN A 18 -10.46 14.08 3.38
CA ASN A 18 -11.78 14.28 2.77
C ASN A 18 -12.63 12.99 2.69
N GLY A 19 -12.09 11.83 3.09
CA GLY A 19 -12.79 10.56 3.12
C GLY A 19 -13.11 9.95 1.74
N ARG A 20 -12.39 10.35 0.68
CA ARG A 20 -12.53 9.82 -0.68
C ARG A 20 -11.19 9.39 -1.25
N ASN A 21 -11.19 8.50 -2.23
CA ASN A 21 -9.99 8.06 -2.95
C ASN A 21 -9.71 8.87 -4.23
N THR A 22 -10.26 10.09 -4.33
CA THR A 22 -10.08 10.96 -5.49
C THR A 22 -8.59 11.14 -5.81
N GLY A 23 -8.22 11.02 -7.09
CA GLY A 23 -6.82 11.07 -7.52
C GLY A 23 -6.02 9.81 -7.21
N GLY A 24 -6.67 8.77 -6.68
CA GLY A 24 -6.05 7.49 -6.42
C GLY A 24 -5.05 7.52 -5.27
N PHE A 25 -4.07 6.60 -5.32
CA PHE A 25 -3.02 6.52 -4.31
C PHE A 25 -2.03 7.66 -4.46
N LYS A 26 -1.65 8.03 -5.69
CA LYS A 26 -0.63 9.06 -5.96
C LYS A 26 -0.96 10.40 -5.30
N GLU A 27 -2.22 10.82 -5.35
CA GLU A 27 -2.69 12.08 -4.77
C GLU A 27 -3.15 11.94 -3.31
N SER A 28 -3.00 10.75 -2.71
CA SER A 28 -3.51 10.50 -1.36
C SER A 28 -2.63 11.07 -0.25
N ASP A 29 -3.26 11.45 0.87
CA ASP A 29 -2.57 11.77 2.13
C ASP A 29 -1.73 10.58 2.61
N LEU A 30 -2.19 9.37 2.35
CA LEU A 30 -1.45 8.14 2.64
C LEU A 30 -0.12 8.04 1.90
N CYS A 31 -0.11 8.36 0.59
CA CYS A 31 1.10 8.38 -0.22
C CYS A 31 2.06 9.49 0.20
N ARG A 32 1.51 10.66 0.55
CA ARG A 32 2.25 11.79 1.11
C ARG A 32 2.93 11.41 2.43
N TYR A 33 2.18 10.84 3.37
CA TYR A 33 2.72 10.33 4.64
C TYR A 33 3.91 9.38 4.42
N LEU A 34 3.80 8.43 3.48
CA LEU A 34 4.89 7.52 3.16
C LEU A 34 6.10 8.24 2.55
N ASN A 35 5.91 9.07 1.53
CA ASN A 35 7.02 9.62 0.75
C ASN A 35 7.59 10.93 1.31
N GLU A 36 6.94 11.56 2.29
CA GLU A 36 7.43 12.75 2.99
C GLU A 36 7.83 12.40 4.43
N GLU A 37 6.89 11.95 5.26
CA GLU A 37 7.11 11.77 6.70
C GLU A 37 7.93 10.51 7.00
N VAL A 38 7.48 9.35 6.51
CA VAL A 38 8.22 8.08 6.72
C VAL A 38 9.56 8.13 5.99
N TRP A 39 9.60 8.70 4.79
CA TRP A 39 10.86 8.88 4.06
C TRP A 39 11.86 9.73 4.86
N ALA A 40 11.43 10.86 5.44
CA ALA A 40 12.33 11.77 6.16
C ALA A 40 13.08 11.09 7.32
N ILE A 41 12.42 10.15 8.01
CA ILE A 41 13.00 9.44 9.17
C ILE A 41 13.86 8.23 8.80
N LEU A 42 13.91 7.81 7.53
CA LEU A 42 14.79 6.72 7.13
C LEU A 42 16.27 7.10 7.27
N PRO A 43 17.15 6.17 7.68
CA PRO A 43 18.59 6.41 7.68
C PRO A 43 19.10 6.78 6.28
N GLU A 44 20.05 7.73 6.21
CA GLU A 44 20.62 8.19 4.93
C GLU A 44 21.25 7.04 4.11
N GLU A 45 21.89 6.08 4.77
CA GLU A 45 22.44 4.89 4.13
C GLU A 45 21.36 4.05 3.44
N LEU A 46 20.16 3.96 4.04
CA LEU A 46 19.03 3.26 3.45
C LEU A 46 18.43 4.06 2.29
N LYS A 47 18.27 5.38 2.46
CA LYS A 47 17.80 6.26 1.37
C LYS A 47 18.69 6.16 0.13
N ALA A 48 20.01 6.06 0.32
CA ALA A 48 20.99 5.98 -0.76
C ALA A 48 20.85 4.73 -1.64
N VAL A 49 20.31 3.62 -1.11
CA VAL A 49 20.13 2.36 -1.85
C VAL A 49 18.71 2.19 -2.41
N ILE A 50 17.74 2.97 -1.93
CA ILE A 50 16.36 2.91 -2.39
C ILE A 50 16.26 3.47 -3.82
N SER A 51 15.60 2.71 -4.69
CA SER A 51 15.23 3.09 -6.05
C SER A 51 13.76 3.39 -6.14
N GLU A 52 13.41 4.35 -7.00
CA GLU A 52 12.03 4.52 -7.41
C GLU A 52 11.51 3.29 -8.16
N ARG A 53 10.25 2.98 -7.93
CA ARG A 53 9.50 1.90 -8.59
C ARG A 53 8.32 2.52 -9.34
N GLU A 54 8.07 2.06 -10.56
CA GLU A 54 6.81 2.34 -11.25
C GLU A 54 5.67 1.55 -10.59
N CYS A 55 4.63 2.28 -10.21
CA CYS A 55 3.36 1.77 -9.73
C CYS A 55 2.28 2.10 -10.74
N LEU A 56 1.31 1.20 -10.87
CA LEU A 56 0.17 1.35 -11.77
C LEU A 56 -1.13 1.39 -10.96
N GLN A 57 -2.01 2.31 -11.34
CA GLN A 57 -3.37 2.35 -10.86
C GLN A 57 -4.32 2.67 -12.02
N ILE A 58 -5.54 2.13 -11.97
CA ILE A 58 -6.63 2.58 -12.83
C ILE A 58 -7.62 3.34 -11.94
N VAL A 59 -7.84 4.60 -12.27
CA VAL A 59 -8.73 5.51 -11.54
C VAL A 59 -9.68 6.14 -12.55
N GLU A 60 -10.99 5.96 -12.36
CA GLU A 60 -12.01 6.45 -13.30
C GLU A 60 -11.81 5.92 -14.74
N GLY A 61 -11.41 4.66 -14.88
CA GLY A 61 -11.12 4.03 -16.18
C GLY A 61 -9.88 4.59 -16.89
N LYS A 62 -9.08 5.42 -16.22
CA LYS A 62 -7.81 5.94 -16.74
C LYS A 62 -6.65 5.23 -16.09
N GLU A 63 -5.78 4.69 -16.92
CA GLU A 63 -4.50 4.14 -16.49
C GLU A 63 -3.56 5.28 -16.08
N GLU A 64 -3.02 5.19 -14.86
CA GLU A 64 -2.00 6.09 -14.35
C GLU A 64 -0.78 5.30 -13.87
N ARG A 65 0.38 5.66 -14.44
CA ARG A 65 1.70 5.17 -14.02
C ARG A 65 2.47 6.28 -13.32
N PHE A 66 3.11 5.95 -12.20
CA PHE A 66 3.86 6.92 -11.41
C PHE A 66 5.00 6.26 -10.65
N MET A 67 6.06 7.03 -10.40
CA MET A 67 7.26 6.57 -9.72
C MET A 67 7.19 6.88 -8.22
N LEU A 68 7.43 5.89 -7.36
CA LEU A 68 7.46 6.05 -5.90
C LEU A 68 8.73 5.48 -5.29
N LYS A 69 9.26 6.16 -4.27
CA LYS A 69 10.37 5.65 -3.44
C LYS A 69 9.83 4.65 -2.42
N LEU A 70 8.86 5.08 -1.62
CA LEU A 70 8.08 4.21 -0.74
C LEU A 70 6.72 3.94 -1.36
N TRP A 71 6.35 2.67 -1.44
CA TRP A 71 5.14 2.21 -2.11
C TRP A 71 4.34 1.28 -1.20
N LEU A 72 3.11 0.96 -1.59
CA LEU A 72 2.35 -0.16 -1.05
C LEU A 72 2.14 -1.19 -2.16
N PRO A 73 2.03 -2.49 -1.87
CA PRO A 73 1.70 -3.48 -2.90
C PRO A 73 0.26 -3.28 -3.38
N SER A 74 -0.01 -3.62 -4.64
CA SER A 74 -1.38 -3.66 -5.15
C SER A 74 -2.10 -4.90 -4.62
N GLU A 75 -3.42 -4.92 -4.74
CA GLU A 75 -4.23 -6.11 -4.50
C GLU A 75 -3.71 -7.32 -5.28
N PHE A 76 -3.48 -7.15 -6.59
CA PHE A 76 -2.95 -8.19 -7.44
C PHE A 76 -1.56 -8.68 -7.01
N GLU A 77 -0.68 -7.78 -6.56
CA GLU A 77 0.66 -8.13 -6.07
C GLU A 77 0.63 -8.91 -4.73
N VAL A 78 -0.46 -8.80 -3.96
CA VAL A 78 -0.65 -9.56 -2.71
C VAL A 78 -1.38 -10.87 -2.97
N PHE A 79 -2.40 -10.88 -3.83
CA PHE A 79 -3.35 -11.99 -3.92
C PHE A 79 -3.26 -12.82 -5.20
N ALA A 80 -2.57 -12.34 -6.25
CA ALA A 80 -2.62 -12.87 -7.61
C ALA A 80 -4.03 -12.83 -8.23
N ASP A 81 -4.90 -12.00 -7.67
CA ASP A 81 -6.29 -11.81 -8.02
C ASP A 81 -6.67 -10.37 -7.66
N SER A 82 -7.68 -9.84 -8.33
CA SER A 82 -8.22 -8.51 -8.03
C SER A 82 -9.73 -8.55 -8.18
N TRP A 83 -10.42 -8.40 -7.05
CA TRP A 83 -11.87 -8.34 -7.04
C TRP A 83 -12.34 -6.89 -6.89
N ALA A 84 -11.56 -6.04 -6.23
CA ALA A 84 -11.91 -4.65 -5.98
C ALA A 84 -11.29 -3.70 -7.00
N SER A 85 -10.00 -3.85 -7.29
CA SER A 85 -9.31 -2.94 -8.21
C SER A 85 -9.33 -3.43 -9.64
N GLU A 86 -9.33 -2.48 -10.57
CA GLU A 86 -9.32 -2.76 -12.02
C GLU A 86 -7.94 -3.16 -12.55
N VAL A 87 -6.90 -3.11 -11.70
CA VAL A 87 -5.52 -3.42 -12.09
C VAL A 87 -5.22 -4.91 -11.90
N GLU A 88 -5.20 -5.63 -13.03
CA GLU A 88 -4.77 -7.03 -13.15
C GLU A 88 -3.35 -7.15 -13.72
N GLU A 89 -2.51 -6.13 -13.53
CA GLU A 89 -1.12 -6.13 -14.00
C GLU A 89 -0.15 -6.44 -12.86
N GLY A 90 0.84 -7.29 -13.17
CA GLY A 90 1.95 -7.63 -12.29
C GLY A 90 2.02 -9.12 -12.00
N GLN A 91 2.76 -9.46 -10.95
CA GLN A 91 2.83 -10.82 -10.42
C GLN A 91 2.75 -10.74 -8.91
N GLN A 92 2.04 -11.69 -8.30
CA GLN A 92 2.06 -11.84 -6.85
C GLN A 92 3.50 -11.96 -6.36
N PHE A 93 3.84 -11.18 -5.34
CA PHE A 93 5.17 -11.25 -4.76
C PHE A 93 5.39 -12.61 -4.10
N GLU A 94 6.58 -13.19 -4.29
CA GLU A 94 6.95 -14.49 -3.73
C GLU A 94 6.65 -14.61 -2.23
N ILE A 95 6.83 -13.53 -1.45
CA ILE A 95 6.52 -13.50 -0.02
C ILE A 95 5.04 -13.77 0.28
N PHE A 96 4.12 -13.32 -0.58
CA PHE A 96 2.67 -13.43 -0.38
C PHE A 96 2.06 -14.72 -0.95
N LYS A 97 2.85 -15.58 -1.59
CA LYS A 97 2.45 -16.95 -1.93
C LYS A 97 2.17 -17.78 -0.68
N ASP A 98 2.85 -17.48 0.43
CA ASP A 98 2.47 -17.97 1.75
C ASP A 98 1.48 -16.98 2.40
N PRO A 99 0.18 -17.34 2.55
CA PRO A 99 -0.83 -16.42 3.09
C PRO A 99 -0.52 -15.92 4.50
N ARG A 100 0.30 -16.65 5.28
CA ARG A 100 0.71 -16.22 6.62
C ARG A 100 1.48 -14.90 6.62
N ASN A 101 2.15 -14.57 5.51
CA ASN A 101 2.90 -13.32 5.37
C ASN A 101 2.01 -12.11 5.04
N ARG A 102 0.72 -12.33 4.72
CA ARG A 102 -0.28 -11.27 4.55
C ARG A 102 -0.82 -10.79 5.91
N VAL A 103 -0.78 -11.66 6.92
CA VAL A 103 -1.07 -11.29 8.31
C VAL A 103 0.10 -10.48 8.85
N LYS A 104 -0.19 -9.25 9.26
CA LYS A 104 0.80 -8.33 9.83
C LYS A 104 0.37 -7.91 11.23
N PHE A 105 1.36 -7.58 12.04
CA PHE A 105 1.19 -7.25 13.44
C PHE A 105 1.56 -5.79 13.68
N ASP A 106 0.94 -5.19 14.69
CA ASP A 106 1.34 -3.88 15.18
C ASP A 106 2.36 -3.99 16.32
N GLN A 107 2.74 -2.84 16.88
CA GLN A 107 3.76 -2.73 17.92
C GLN A 107 3.44 -3.52 19.20
N ASP A 108 2.17 -3.85 19.44
CA ASP A 108 1.72 -4.59 20.61
C ASP A 108 1.62 -6.11 20.33
N GLY A 109 1.97 -6.54 19.12
CA GLY A 109 1.87 -7.94 18.70
C GLY A 109 0.45 -8.36 18.31
N GLU A 110 -0.46 -7.39 18.11
CA GLU A 110 -1.84 -7.64 17.70
C GLU A 110 -1.97 -7.63 16.17
N ARG A 111 -2.84 -8.48 15.64
CA ARG A 111 -3.11 -8.50 14.19
C ARG A 111 -3.78 -7.20 13.78
N ALA A 112 -3.31 -6.58 12.70
CA ALA A 112 -3.81 -5.28 12.28
C ALA A 112 -4.14 -5.22 10.79
N HIS A 113 -5.04 -4.29 10.47
CA HIS A 113 -5.43 -3.95 9.10
C HIS A 113 -4.37 -3.05 8.47
N TRP A 114 -4.08 -3.28 7.19
CA TRP A 114 -3.09 -2.47 6.48
C TRP A 114 -3.50 -2.15 5.05
N TRP A 115 -3.23 -0.90 4.64
CA TRP A 115 -3.64 -0.39 3.33
C TRP A 115 -2.89 -1.04 2.15
N LEU A 116 -3.58 -1.15 1.02
CA LEU A 116 -3.00 -1.46 -0.27
C LEU A 116 -2.94 -0.19 -1.12
N LEU A 117 -2.13 -0.17 -2.18
CA LEU A 117 -2.18 0.95 -3.13
C LEU A 117 -3.49 0.92 -3.97
N SER A 118 -4.16 -0.24 -4.03
CA SER A 118 -5.37 -0.44 -4.83
C SER A 118 -6.60 0.31 -4.29
N VAL A 119 -7.44 0.79 -5.21
CA VAL A 119 -8.74 1.41 -4.93
C VAL A 119 -9.85 0.63 -5.61
N CYS A 120 -11.07 0.64 -5.04
CA CYS A 120 -12.19 -0.15 -5.58
C CYS A 120 -12.83 0.48 -6.83
N ALA A 121 -12.88 1.81 -6.88
CA ALA A 121 -13.37 2.57 -8.03
C ALA A 121 -12.94 4.03 -7.86
N GLY A 122 -12.65 4.72 -8.97
CA GLY A 122 -12.20 6.12 -8.92
C GLY A 122 -13.24 7.05 -8.30
N GLY A 123 -12.80 7.93 -7.40
CA GLY A 123 -13.65 8.87 -6.68
C GLY A 123 -14.58 8.26 -5.63
N SER A 124 -14.45 6.98 -5.30
CA SER A 124 -15.22 6.28 -4.27
C SER A 124 -14.84 6.73 -2.84
N THR A 125 -15.69 6.41 -1.87
CA THR A 125 -15.36 6.52 -0.44
C THR A 125 -14.57 5.32 0.07
N ILE A 126 -14.12 4.43 -0.82
CA ILE A 126 -13.59 3.10 -0.48
C ILE A 126 -12.21 2.85 -1.10
N ALA A 127 -11.27 2.33 -0.32
CA ALA A 127 -9.97 1.84 -0.76
C ALA A 127 -9.70 0.41 -0.28
N CYS A 128 -8.77 -0.28 -0.92
CA CYS A 128 -8.48 -1.69 -0.63
C CYS A 128 -7.48 -1.80 0.53
N PHE A 129 -7.66 -2.82 1.36
CA PHE A 129 -6.77 -3.12 2.46
C PHE A 129 -6.73 -4.63 2.71
N VAL A 130 -5.75 -5.08 3.48
CA VAL A 130 -5.68 -6.45 3.98
C VAL A 130 -6.11 -6.45 5.44
N ASN A 131 -7.10 -7.28 5.78
CA ASN A 131 -7.60 -7.36 7.14
C ASN A 131 -6.63 -8.12 8.07
N GLY A 132 -6.96 -8.16 9.37
CA GLY A 132 -6.12 -8.82 10.38
C GLY A 132 -6.02 -10.34 10.20
N TYR A 133 -6.77 -10.94 9.29
CA TYR A 133 -6.70 -12.35 8.94
C TYR A 133 -5.91 -12.61 7.64
N GLY A 134 -5.33 -11.57 7.04
CA GLY A 134 -4.55 -11.70 5.80
C GLY A 134 -5.40 -11.84 4.54
N VAL A 135 -6.68 -11.43 4.61
CA VAL A 135 -7.64 -11.47 3.50
C VAL A 135 -7.86 -10.07 2.96
N ASP A 136 -8.00 -9.98 1.65
CA ASP A 136 -8.43 -8.82 0.88
C ASP A 136 -9.77 -8.27 1.40
N ASN A 137 -9.87 -6.95 1.49
CA ASN A 137 -11.07 -6.27 1.95
C ASN A 137 -11.06 -4.80 1.48
N TYR A 138 -12.16 -4.10 1.75
CA TYR A 138 -12.35 -2.71 1.34
C TYR A 138 -12.90 -1.89 2.50
N GLY A 139 -12.32 -0.72 2.69
CA GLY A 139 -12.57 0.12 3.86
C GLY A 139 -12.89 1.54 3.44
N GLY A 140 -13.72 2.21 4.23
CA GLY A 140 -13.96 3.64 4.06
C GLY A 140 -12.65 4.42 4.14
N CYS A 141 -12.42 5.35 3.22
CA CYS A 141 -11.22 6.19 3.15
C CYS A 141 -11.03 7.06 4.40
N SER A 142 -12.10 7.27 5.19
CA SER A 142 -12.07 7.96 6.49
C SER A 142 -11.64 7.05 7.67
N ARG A 143 -11.50 5.74 7.46
CA ARG A 143 -10.95 4.84 8.49
C ARG A 143 -9.44 5.01 8.52
N ALA A 144 -8.85 4.91 9.70
CA ALA A 144 -7.40 4.93 9.86
C ALA A 144 -6.90 3.49 9.99
N TYR A 145 -6.08 3.04 9.04
CA TYR A 145 -5.38 1.76 9.08
C TYR A 145 -3.87 1.97 9.09
N ARG A 146 -3.11 0.92 9.35
CA ARG A 146 -1.65 1.00 9.40
C ARG A 146 -1.06 0.76 8.02
N VAL A 147 0.25 0.94 7.89
CA VAL A 147 0.98 0.65 6.66
C VAL A 147 2.26 -0.13 6.93
N PRO A 148 2.64 -1.09 6.07
CA PRO A 148 3.99 -1.61 6.03
C PRO A 148 4.94 -0.58 5.39
N VAL A 149 6.23 -0.70 5.69
CA VAL A 149 7.28 -0.01 4.93
C VAL A 149 7.65 -0.88 3.75
N CYS A 150 7.47 -0.37 2.53
CA CYS A 150 7.86 -1.07 1.33
C CYS A 150 8.69 -0.17 0.41
N PHE A 151 9.76 -0.74 -0.14
CA PHE A 151 10.67 -0.04 -1.06
C PHE A 151 11.36 -1.03 -1.99
N SER A 152 11.94 -0.49 -3.05
CA SER A 152 12.82 -1.23 -3.95
C SER A 152 14.25 -0.77 -3.75
N ILE A 153 15.22 -1.68 -3.82
CA ILE A 153 16.64 -1.32 -3.92
C ILE A 153 17.18 -1.68 -5.31
N LYS A 154 18.09 -0.85 -5.82
CA LYS A 154 18.87 -1.18 -7.02
C LYS A 154 19.72 -2.43 -6.71
N LYS A 155 19.79 -3.35 -7.68
CA LYS A 155 20.80 -4.41 -7.63
C LYS A 155 22.15 -3.83 -8.03
#